data_AF-A0A6V7X1T5-F1
#
_entry.id   AF-A0A6V7X1T5-F1
#
_cell.length_a   1.000
_cell.length_b   1.000
_cell.length_c   1.000
_cell.angle_alpha   90.00
_cell.angle_beta   90.00
_cell.angle_gamma   90.00
#
_symmetry.space_group_name_H-M   'P 1'
#
loop_
_entity.id
_entity.type
_entity.pdbx_description
1 polymer ?
#
loop_
_entity_poly.entity_id
_entity_poly.type
_entity_poly.pdbx_seq_one_letter_code
_entity_poly.pdbx_strand_id
1 'polypeptide(L)'
;MESVIHLLTEAADFLQSNHLEMFLPSFSQHVNLEEWELLQISKTDLFYFSKTYLRFIRAIEHLLNNCFDRKCAIPNIVKNILTILKLSDLSKSSFETLIVLMKSREDYIKSVIDQIIIGCYTYFIDESYSADLRIFSIRCFGTGLSFKNNQTIIGWLDRINFELSILASLLATLHNSNNSCIEIESPVKSILKQSLPLFNNLLSAIEYPSEEIIEKICAVLEAGILSLYTNVSPLLENYLNFLDAIITSNPVPATFHKESDETPILIKHLAGWFFNRFSSISNNPQNSNFPNLLDEKLVELANHIFKKFGIQFFAAGLSEEIVYFVSQFIQSACFILAEVIELSRDVSLTQDSLRTTSFFFKKFSQNDNRVLMQSIEIVAEKMISAVFMSIQNESMLSTNVNYIADILFLFC
;
A
#
# COMPACT_ATOMS: atom_id res chain seq x y z
N MET A 1 42.08 2.02 1.06
CA MET A 1 40.99 1.72 2.02
C MET A 1 39.72 1.29 1.30
N GLU A 2 39.24 2.05 0.31
CA GLU A 2 38.09 1.67 -0.55
C GLU A 2 38.18 0.23 -1.04
N SER A 3 39.30 -0.18 -1.64
CA SER A 3 39.46 -1.53 -2.19
C SER A 3 39.45 -2.63 -1.11
N VAL A 4 39.87 -2.31 0.12
CA VAL A 4 39.78 -3.24 1.26
C VAL A 4 38.32 -3.40 1.68
N ILE A 5 37.56 -2.31 1.75
CA ILE A 5 36.11 -2.34 2.04
C ILE A 5 35.38 -3.11 0.95
N HIS A 6 35.75 -2.90 -0.31
CA HIS A 6 35.15 -3.61 -1.44
C HIS A 6 35.35 -5.12 -1.31
N LEU A 7 36.59 -5.57 -1.06
CA LEU A 7 36.89 -6.99 -0.82
C LEU A 7 36.12 -7.55 0.39
N LEU A 8 36.04 -6.80 1.49
CA LEU A 8 35.24 -7.21 2.66
C LEU A 8 33.74 -7.27 2.36
N THR A 9 33.24 -6.42 1.47
CA THR A 9 31.83 -6.43 1.03
C THR A 9 31.54 -7.69 0.23
N GLU A 10 32.39 -8.04 -0.73
CA GLU A 10 32.23 -9.25 -1.54
C GLU A 10 32.44 -10.54 -0.73
N ALA A 11 33.19 -10.46 0.38
CA ALA A 11 33.40 -11.56 1.31
C ALA A 11 32.36 -11.62 2.46
N ALA A 12 31.41 -10.69 2.54
CA ALA A 12 30.56 -10.50 3.70
C ALA A 12 29.74 -11.74 4.07
N ASP A 13 29.27 -12.50 3.08
CA ASP A 13 28.49 -13.73 3.28
C ASP A 13 29.31 -14.87 3.93
N PHE A 14 30.65 -14.78 3.90
CA PHE A 14 31.56 -15.73 4.53
C PHE A 14 32.07 -15.26 5.89
N LEU A 15 31.72 -14.04 6.31
CA LEU A 15 32.13 -13.49 7.60
C LEU A 15 31.24 -14.01 8.73
N GLN A 16 31.83 -14.07 9.92
CA GLN A 16 31.15 -14.39 11.17
C GLN A 16 31.31 -13.20 12.12
N SER A 17 30.51 -13.14 13.19
CA SER A 17 30.53 -12.01 14.13
C SER A 17 31.89 -11.80 14.80
N ASN A 18 32.59 -12.88 15.15
CA ASN A 18 33.96 -12.87 15.70
C ASN A 18 35.00 -12.32 14.68
N HIS A 19 34.79 -12.52 13.37
CA HIS A 19 35.65 -11.92 12.36
C HIS A 19 35.49 -10.41 12.32
N LEU A 20 34.24 -9.93 12.46
CA LEU A 20 33.91 -8.51 12.51
C LEU A 20 34.63 -7.80 13.67
N GLU A 21 34.66 -8.44 14.85
CA GLU A 21 35.30 -7.90 16.06
C GLU A 21 36.78 -7.57 15.86
N MET A 22 37.49 -8.33 15.02
CA MET A 22 38.91 -8.09 14.78
C MET A 22 39.21 -6.77 14.05
N PHE A 23 38.29 -6.28 13.21
CA PHE A 23 38.56 -5.12 12.35
C PHE A 23 37.58 -3.96 12.53
N LEU A 24 36.42 -4.15 13.18
CA LEU A 24 35.46 -3.08 13.44
C LEU A 24 36.06 -1.88 14.20
N PRO A 25 36.85 -2.08 15.27
CA PRO A 25 37.45 -0.97 16.01
C PRO A 25 38.35 -0.13 15.10
N SER A 26 39.23 -0.79 14.34
CA SER A 26 40.11 -0.17 13.35
C SER A 26 39.30 0.57 12.28
N PHE A 27 38.22 -0.02 11.80
CA PHE A 27 37.36 0.60 10.81
C PHE A 27 36.67 1.87 11.34
N SER A 28 36.18 1.81 12.57
CA SER A 28 35.48 2.93 13.22
C SER A 28 36.40 4.10 13.60
N GLN A 29 37.69 3.83 13.83
CA GLN A 29 38.69 4.85 14.15
C GLN A 29 39.27 5.53 12.91
N HIS A 30 39.38 4.82 11.78
CA HIS A 30 40.10 5.31 10.60
C HIS A 30 39.18 5.82 9.48
N VAL A 31 37.87 5.62 9.59
CA VAL A 31 36.88 6.20 8.68
C VAL A 31 36.20 7.37 9.38
N ASN A 32 36.80 8.56 9.29
CA ASN A 32 36.19 9.81 9.71
C ASN A 32 35.99 10.72 8.48
N LEU A 33 34.78 10.73 7.93
CA LEU A 33 34.49 11.48 6.71
C LEU A 33 34.46 13.01 6.90
N GLU A 34 34.36 13.50 8.14
CA GLU A 34 34.48 14.94 8.43
C GLU A 34 35.90 15.46 8.15
N GLU A 35 36.93 14.64 8.41
CA GLU A 35 38.32 15.00 8.09
C GLU A 35 38.57 15.02 6.57
N TRP A 36 37.79 14.25 5.80
CA TRP A 36 37.93 14.18 4.35
C TRP A 36 37.46 15.47 3.68
N GLU A 37 36.48 16.16 4.26
CA GLU A 37 36.06 17.49 3.85
C GLU A 37 37.16 18.53 4.08
N LEU A 38 37.82 18.47 5.25
CA LEU A 38 38.97 19.33 5.57
C LEU A 38 40.17 19.09 4.65
N LEU A 39 40.37 17.84 4.22
CA LEU A 39 41.46 17.44 3.34
C LEU A 39 41.19 17.70 1.84
N GLN A 40 40.03 18.27 1.47
CA GLN A 40 39.65 18.60 0.09
C GLN A 40 39.80 17.40 -0.88
N ILE A 41 39.45 16.20 -0.42
CA ILE A 41 39.49 15.00 -1.26
C ILE A 41 38.53 15.17 -2.45
N SER A 42 38.91 14.61 -3.61
CA SER A 42 38.12 14.76 -4.83
C SER A 42 36.69 14.22 -4.63
N LYS A 43 35.70 14.92 -5.20
CA LYS A 43 34.28 14.48 -5.13
C LYS A 43 34.08 13.07 -5.69
N THR A 44 34.88 12.70 -6.70
CA THR A 44 34.84 11.39 -7.33
C THR A 44 35.32 10.29 -6.37
N ASP A 45 36.43 10.50 -5.68
CA ASP A 45 36.96 9.53 -4.71
C ASP A 45 36.01 9.39 -3.51
N LEU A 46 35.46 10.50 -3.04
CA LEU A 46 34.43 10.50 -2.00
C LEU A 46 33.22 9.68 -2.43
N PHE A 47 32.72 9.90 -3.65
CA PHE A 47 31.57 9.17 -4.19
C PHE A 47 31.81 7.65 -4.22
N TYR A 48 32.95 7.20 -4.78
CA TYR A 48 33.24 5.76 -4.85
C TYR A 48 33.45 5.15 -3.47
N PHE A 49 34.20 5.82 -2.59
CA PHE A 49 34.37 5.37 -1.21
C PHE A 49 33.02 5.26 -0.48
N SER A 50 32.21 6.31 -0.52
CA SER A 50 30.90 6.36 0.12
C SER A 50 29.97 5.27 -0.42
N LYS A 51 29.96 5.03 -1.73
CA LYS A 51 29.15 3.96 -2.33
C LYS A 51 29.57 2.59 -1.84
N THR A 52 30.88 2.30 -1.82
CA THR A 52 31.43 1.03 -1.33
C THR A 52 31.18 0.87 0.17
N TYR A 53 31.33 1.94 0.97
CA TYR A 53 31.03 1.97 2.39
C TYR A 53 29.56 1.64 2.68
N LEU A 54 28.62 2.30 2.00
CA LEU A 54 27.18 2.04 2.21
C LEU A 54 26.80 0.61 1.84
N ARG A 55 27.37 0.04 0.77
CA ARG A 55 27.16 -1.36 0.40
C ARG A 55 27.70 -2.32 1.46
N PHE A 56 28.91 -2.05 1.96
CA PHE A 56 29.52 -2.82 3.03
C PHE A 56 28.61 -2.89 4.27
N ILE A 57 28.17 -1.73 4.78
CA ILE A 57 27.32 -1.67 5.98
C ILE A 57 26.04 -2.48 5.80
N ARG A 58 25.40 -2.42 4.63
CA ARG A 58 24.21 -3.25 4.35
C ARG A 58 24.53 -4.75 4.36
N ALA A 59 25.67 -5.14 3.80
CA ALA A 59 26.07 -6.54 3.74
C ALA A 59 26.35 -7.13 5.14
N ILE A 60 26.93 -6.32 6.04
CA ILE A 60 27.29 -6.76 7.39
C ILE A 60 26.24 -6.46 8.47
N GLU A 61 25.07 -5.88 8.13
CA GLU A 61 24.06 -5.47 9.13
C GLU A 61 23.67 -6.61 10.06
N HIS A 62 23.38 -7.78 9.51
CA HIS A 62 23.02 -8.97 10.28
C HIS A 62 24.14 -9.43 11.24
N LEU A 63 25.41 -9.18 10.90
CA LEU A 63 26.57 -9.48 11.75
C LEU A 63 26.77 -8.43 12.85
N LEU A 64 26.48 -7.16 12.56
CA LEU A 64 26.56 -6.06 13.54
C LEU A 64 25.63 -6.30 14.73
N ASN A 65 24.46 -6.91 14.51
CA ASN A 65 23.54 -7.30 15.57
C ASN A 65 24.17 -8.24 16.62
N ASN A 66 25.09 -9.10 16.18
CA ASN A 66 25.70 -10.14 17.02
C ASN A 66 27.09 -9.77 17.56
N CYS A 67 27.64 -8.62 17.17
CA CYS A 67 28.98 -8.17 17.56
C CYS A 67 28.97 -7.57 18.99
N PHE A 68 30.00 -7.85 19.80
CA PHE A 68 30.11 -7.30 21.17
C PHE A 68 30.30 -5.77 21.18
N ASP A 69 31.15 -5.26 20.28
CA ASP A 69 31.54 -3.84 20.21
C ASP A 69 30.53 -2.95 19.47
N ARG A 70 29.35 -3.47 19.13
CA ARG A 70 28.31 -2.75 18.37
C ARG A 70 27.89 -1.42 19.01
N LYS A 71 27.92 -1.33 20.34
CA LYS A 71 27.59 -0.09 21.08
C LYS A 71 28.54 1.07 20.76
N CYS A 72 29.82 0.77 20.48
CA CYS A 72 30.82 1.76 20.13
C CYS A 72 30.83 2.05 18.62
N ALA A 73 30.59 1.02 17.80
CA ALA A 73 30.74 1.12 16.36
C ALA A 73 29.55 1.78 15.65
N ILE A 74 28.32 1.48 16.09
CA ILE A 74 27.09 1.97 15.44
C ILE A 74 26.99 3.50 15.45
N PRO A 75 27.31 4.22 16.54
CA PRO A 75 27.39 5.68 16.51
C PRO A 75 28.31 6.23 15.43
N ASN A 76 29.50 5.63 15.25
CA ASN A 76 30.45 6.07 14.23
C ASN A 76 29.94 5.76 12.81
N ILE A 77 29.32 4.59 12.62
CA ILE A 77 28.70 4.22 11.34
C ILE A 77 27.58 5.21 10.98
N VAL A 78 26.66 5.49 11.92
CA VAL A 78 25.55 6.43 11.70
C VAL A 78 26.08 7.84 11.42
N LYS A 79 27.06 8.31 12.19
CA LYS A 79 27.72 9.60 11.97
C LYS A 79 28.30 9.68 10.54
N ASN A 80 29.00 8.64 10.10
CA ASN A 80 29.55 8.58 8.75
C ASN A 80 28.45 8.59 7.68
N ILE A 81 27.37 7.82 7.84
CA ILE A 81 26.27 7.80 6.87
C ILE A 81 25.59 9.19 6.78
N LEU A 82 25.36 9.85 7.92
CA LEU A 82 24.81 11.21 7.93
C LEU A 82 25.75 12.24 7.30
N THR A 83 27.06 12.01 7.38
CA THR A 83 28.07 12.84 6.71
C THR A 83 28.05 12.61 5.19
N ILE A 84 28.00 11.35 4.75
CA ILE A 84 27.83 10.98 3.33
C ILE A 84 26.59 11.63 2.74
N LEU A 85 25.50 11.67 3.50
CA LEU A 85 24.23 12.25 3.10
C LEU A 85 24.31 13.76 2.83
N LYS A 86 25.22 14.47 3.51
CA LYS A 86 25.50 15.90 3.30
C LYS A 86 26.50 16.16 2.17
N LEU A 87 27.49 15.29 2.01
CA LEU A 87 28.68 15.56 1.17
C LEU A 87 28.65 14.88 -0.20
N SER A 88 27.74 13.94 -0.45
CA SER A 88 27.71 13.16 -1.70
C SER A 88 26.31 13.05 -2.29
N ASP A 89 26.26 12.78 -3.60
CA ASP A 89 25.01 12.55 -4.35
C ASP A 89 24.38 11.16 -4.09
N LEU A 90 24.72 10.52 -2.97
CA LEU A 90 24.26 9.18 -2.59
C LEU A 90 23.11 9.20 -1.58
N SER A 91 22.37 10.31 -1.47
CA SER A 91 21.36 10.53 -0.44
C SER A 91 20.33 9.40 -0.35
N LYS A 92 19.80 8.91 -1.50
CA LYS A 92 18.90 7.74 -1.53
C LYS A 92 19.54 6.49 -0.91
N SER A 93 20.77 6.18 -1.27
CA SER A 93 21.50 5.03 -0.73
C SER A 93 21.77 5.19 0.76
N SER A 94 22.05 6.40 1.23
CA SER A 94 22.24 6.69 2.65
C SER A 94 20.96 6.44 3.45
N PHE A 95 19.81 6.94 3.00
CA PHE A 95 18.52 6.70 3.66
C PHE A 95 18.16 5.22 3.73
N GLU A 96 18.29 4.50 2.63
CA GLU A 96 18.04 3.05 2.58
C GLU A 96 18.97 2.28 3.55
N THR A 97 20.25 2.66 3.67
CA THR A 97 21.16 2.02 4.63
C THR A 97 20.75 2.32 6.08
N LEU A 98 20.35 3.55 6.40
CA LEU A 98 19.85 3.90 7.74
C LEU A 98 18.58 3.13 8.08
N ILE A 99 17.64 3.01 7.14
CA ILE A 99 16.42 2.21 7.30
C ILE A 99 16.79 0.76 7.61
N VAL A 100 17.73 0.16 6.85
CA VAL A 100 18.19 -1.21 7.07
C VAL A 100 18.79 -1.38 8.46
N LEU A 101 19.65 -0.47 8.91
CA LEU A 101 20.21 -0.52 10.27
C LEU A 101 19.11 -0.48 11.34
N MET A 102 18.09 0.37 11.16
CA MET A 102 16.98 0.50 12.11
C MET A 102 16.02 -0.70 12.14
N LYS A 103 16.11 -1.66 11.20
CA LYS A 103 15.20 -2.81 11.15
C LYS A 103 15.31 -3.72 12.38
N SER A 104 16.51 -3.86 12.96
CA SER A 104 16.74 -4.78 14.09
C SER A 104 16.06 -4.33 15.39
N ARG A 105 15.66 -3.05 15.51
CA ARG A 105 14.99 -2.46 16.69
C ARG A 105 15.75 -2.63 18.02
N GLU A 106 17.06 -2.81 17.94
CA GLU A 106 17.91 -3.06 19.09
C GLU A 106 18.18 -1.81 19.95
N ASP A 107 18.46 -2.01 21.24
CA ASP A 107 18.65 -0.91 22.20
C ASP A 107 19.82 0.01 21.86
N TYR A 108 20.88 -0.51 21.22
CA TYR A 108 22.04 0.30 20.84
C TYR A 108 21.68 1.35 19.78
N ILE A 109 20.66 1.10 18.94
CA ILE A 109 20.17 2.05 17.93
C ILE A 109 19.45 3.23 18.59
N LYS A 110 18.78 3.00 19.73
CA LYS A 110 18.08 4.06 20.48
C LYS A 110 19.01 5.20 20.88
N SER A 111 20.30 4.92 21.10
CA SER A 111 21.30 5.94 21.45
C SER A 111 21.61 6.94 20.33
N VAL A 112 21.37 6.56 19.08
CA VAL A 112 21.72 7.36 17.88
C VAL A 112 20.48 7.83 17.13
N ILE A 113 19.29 7.40 17.54
CA ILE A 113 18.05 7.61 16.80
C ILE A 113 17.67 9.09 16.66
N ASP A 114 17.96 9.92 17.67
CA ASP A 114 17.69 11.35 17.60
C ASP A 114 18.52 12.04 16.51
N GLN A 115 19.76 11.60 16.31
CA GLN A 115 20.62 12.12 15.25
C GLN A 115 20.07 11.75 13.87
N ILE A 116 19.58 10.52 13.72
CA ILE A 116 18.94 10.05 12.48
C ILE A 116 17.66 10.85 12.20
N ILE A 117 16.79 11.00 13.20
CA ILE A 117 15.53 11.75 13.10
C ILE A 117 15.82 13.19 12.66
N ILE A 118 16.72 13.89 13.35
CA ILE A 118 17.07 15.28 13.03
C ILE A 118 17.68 15.39 11.62
N GLY A 119 18.60 14.49 11.27
CA GLY A 119 19.23 14.48 9.94
C GLY A 119 18.22 14.27 8.81
N CYS A 120 17.28 13.35 8.99
CA CYS A 120 16.23 13.09 7.99
C CYS A 120 15.23 14.24 7.90
N TYR A 121 14.82 14.82 9.03
CA TYR A 121 13.89 15.95 9.06
C TYR A 121 14.48 17.20 8.40
N THR A 122 15.76 17.47 8.63
CA THR A 122 16.47 18.61 8.00
C THR A 122 16.49 18.46 6.47
N TYR A 123 16.67 17.23 5.98
CA TYR A 123 16.62 16.95 4.54
C TYR A 123 15.20 17.04 3.97
N PHE A 124 14.18 16.69 4.77
CA PHE A 124 12.78 16.75 4.37
C PHE A 124 12.26 18.19 4.21
N ILE A 125 12.62 19.07 5.14
CA ILE A 125 12.09 20.45 5.17
C ILE A 125 12.70 21.35 4.09
N ASP A 126 13.83 20.94 3.52
CA ASP A 126 14.51 21.70 2.47
C ASP A 126 13.88 21.41 1.11
N GLU A 127 13.10 22.39 0.62
CA GLU A 127 12.39 22.35 -0.66
C GLU A 127 13.32 22.37 -1.88
N SER A 128 14.62 22.61 -1.71
CA SER A 128 15.58 22.52 -2.81
C SER A 128 15.84 21.09 -3.29
N TYR A 129 15.52 20.08 -2.47
CA TYR A 129 15.62 18.68 -2.84
C TYR A 129 14.38 18.20 -3.61
N SER A 130 14.61 17.27 -4.54
CA SER A 130 13.52 16.62 -5.30
C SER A 130 12.49 15.95 -4.39
N ALA A 131 11.22 15.92 -4.82
CA ALA A 131 10.14 15.24 -4.11
C ALA A 131 10.47 13.78 -3.77
N ASP A 132 11.07 13.03 -4.70
CA ASP A 132 11.48 11.63 -4.46
C ASP A 132 12.45 11.50 -3.28
N LEU A 133 13.46 12.35 -3.21
CA LEU A 133 14.43 12.33 -2.10
C LEU A 133 13.79 12.77 -0.77
N ARG A 134 12.87 13.75 -0.79
CA ARG A 134 12.09 14.14 0.39
C ARG A 134 11.16 13.01 0.87
N ILE A 135 10.64 12.18 -0.05
CA ILE A 135 9.90 10.96 0.30
C ILE A 135 10.84 9.91 0.94
N PHE A 136 12.04 9.70 0.40
CA PHE A 136 13.00 8.79 1.02
C PHE A 136 13.44 9.25 2.42
N SER A 137 13.66 10.55 2.60
CA SER A 137 14.02 11.10 3.91
C SER A 137 12.89 10.92 4.92
N ILE A 138 11.62 11.13 4.52
CA ILE A 138 10.48 10.95 5.43
C ILE A 138 10.25 9.47 5.81
N ARG A 139 10.57 8.51 4.92
CA ARG A 139 10.55 7.07 5.25
C ARG A 139 11.57 6.74 6.35
N CYS A 140 12.77 7.28 6.20
CA CYS A 140 13.84 7.08 7.17
C CYS A 140 13.48 7.77 8.50
N PHE A 141 12.93 8.98 8.45
CA PHE A 141 12.41 9.70 9.60
C PHE A 141 11.31 8.93 10.34
N GLY A 142 10.30 8.42 9.62
CA GLY A 142 9.21 7.63 10.19
C GLY A 142 9.68 6.32 10.83
N THR A 143 10.64 5.65 10.18
CA THR A 143 11.32 4.47 10.77
C THR A 143 12.01 4.86 12.09
N GLY A 144 12.68 6.01 12.13
CA GLY A 144 13.31 6.52 13.36
C GLY A 144 12.32 6.90 14.45
N LEU A 145 11.20 7.55 14.09
CA LEU A 145 10.13 7.90 15.02
C LEU A 145 9.49 6.67 15.67
N SER A 146 9.46 5.51 14.99
CA SER A 146 8.93 4.28 15.56
C SER A 146 9.65 3.80 16.84
N PHE A 147 10.83 4.34 17.16
CA PHE A 147 11.56 4.09 18.40
C PHE A 147 11.18 5.05 19.55
N LYS A 148 10.37 6.07 19.28
CA LYS A 148 9.99 7.10 20.25
C LYS A 148 8.64 6.80 20.89
N ASN A 149 8.38 7.45 22.02
CA ASN A 149 7.07 7.37 22.65
C ASN A 149 6.03 8.17 21.85
N ASN A 150 4.75 7.84 21.99
CA ASN A 150 3.68 8.46 21.22
C ASN A 150 3.62 9.99 21.41
N GLN A 151 3.93 10.51 22.60
CA GLN A 151 3.96 11.96 22.86
C GLN A 151 4.99 12.68 21.99
N THR A 152 6.21 12.12 21.89
CA THR A 152 7.28 12.68 21.04
C THR A 152 6.89 12.57 19.57
N ILE A 153 6.32 11.43 19.16
CA ILE A 153 5.84 11.23 17.79
C ILE A 153 4.80 12.30 17.44
N ILE A 154 3.77 12.50 18.26
CA ILE A 154 2.74 13.53 18.06
C ILE A 154 3.36 14.93 17.93
N GLY A 155 4.29 15.30 18.83
CA GLY A 155 4.94 16.61 18.76
C GLY A 155 5.79 16.85 17.50
N TRP A 156 6.31 15.78 16.87
CA TRP A 156 6.97 15.85 15.58
C TRP A 156 5.97 15.91 14.42
N LEU A 157 4.85 15.18 14.52
CA LEU A 157 3.81 15.16 13.50
C LEU A 157 3.12 16.52 13.35
N ASP A 158 2.88 17.23 14.46
CA ASP A 158 2.31 18.59 14.45
C ASP A 158 3.17 19.60 13.66
N ARG A 159 4.46 19.30 13.45
CA ARG A 159 5.40 20.17 12.72
C ARG A 159 5.45 19.90 11.23
N ILE A 160 4.88 18.80 10.75
CA ILE A 160 4.93 18.42 9.34
C ILE A 160 3.67 18.94 8.65
N ASN A 161 3.84 19.85 7.69
CA ASN A 161 2.77 20.21 6.74
C ASN A 161 2.75 19.16 5.60
N PHE A 162 1.57 18.66 5.24
CA PHE A 162 1.48 17.40 4.48
C PHE A 162 1.15 17.55 3.00
N GLU A 163 2.03 17.03 2.15
CA GLU A 163 1.70 16.48 0.83
C GLU A 163 1.24 15.02 0.99
N LEU A 164 0.19 14.60 0.26
CA LEU A 164 -0.46 13.29 0.43
C LEU A 164 0.52 12.09 0.28
N SER A 165 1.43 12.15 -0.70
CA SER A 165 2.41 11.08 -0.92
C SER A 165 3.42 10.93 0.22
N ILE A 166 3.77 12.04 0.86
CA ILE A 166 4.66 12.06 2.04
C ILE A 166 3.95 11.44 3.23
N LEU A 167 2.68 11.79 3.43
CA LEU A 167 1.85 11.25 4.51
C LEU A 167 1.66 9.73 4.40
N ALA A 168 1.35 9.22 3.21
CA ALA A 168 1.23 7.78 2.97
C ALA A 168 2.53 7.05 3.30
N SER A 169 3.65 7.62 2.85
CA SER A 169 4.97 7.08 3.08
C SER A 169 5.37 7.08 4.56
N LEU A 170 4.99 8.12 5.31
CA LEU A 170 5.22 8.20 6.74
C LEU A 170 4.41 7.13 7.49
N LEU A 171 3.10 7.03 7.22
CA LEU A 171 2.22 6.04 7.86
C LEU A 171 2.71 4.61 7.64
N ALA A 172 3.15 4.28 6.42
CA ALA A 172 3.66 2.94 6.09
C ALA A 172 4.90 2.52 6.90
N THR A 173 5.65 3.49 7.46
CA THR A 173 6.86 3.22 8.25
C THR A 173 6.64 3.32 9.76
N LEU A 174 5.53 3.93 10.19
CA LEU A 174 5.13 4.03 11.58
C LEU A 174 4.43 2.74 12.04
N HIS A 175 5.22 1.72 12.37
CA HIS A 175 4.68 0.51 13.00
C HIS A 175 4.52 0.70 14.50
N ASN A 176 3.33 0.40 15.04
CA ASN A 176 3.13 0.30 16.48
C ASN A 176 4.04 -0.81 17.05
N SER A 177 4.98 -0.45 17.92
CA SER A 177 5.62 -1.46 18.77
C SER A 177 4.58 -1.92 19.80
N ASN A 178 4.12 -3.16 19.72
CA ASN A 178 3.11 -3.79 20.60
C ASN A 178 3.50 -3.88 22.10
N ASN A 179 4.43 -3.07 22.60
CA ASN A 179 5.15 -3.29 23.85
C ASN A 179 4.77 -2.35 25.01
N SER A 180 3.58 -1.74 25.03
CA SER A 180 3.16 -1.02 26.24
C SER A 180 1.70 -1.30 26.62
N CYS A 181 1.52 -1.89 27.80
CA CYS A 181 0.28 -2.14 28.53
C CYS A 181 -0.50 -0.87 28.93
N ILE A 182 -0.37 0.23 28.19
CA ILE A 182 -1.04 1.50 28.47
C ILE A 182 -1.87 1.86 27.22
N GLU A 183 -3.14 2.19 27.42
CA GLU A 183 -4.11 2.66 26.42
C GLU A 183 -3.70 4.01 25.79
N ILE A 184 -2.51 4.11 25.22
CA ILE A 184 -2.06 5.32 24.53
C ILE A 184 -2.52 5.21 23.08
N GLU A 185 -3.29 6.19 22.62
CA GLU A 185 -3.77 6.28 21.23
C GLU A 185 -2.59 6.15 20.25
N SER A 186 -2.73 5.26 19.28
CA SER A 186 -1.69 5.02 18.27
C SER A 186 -1.40 6.32 17.50
N PRO A 187 -0.14 6.69 17.24
CA PRO A 187 0.18 7.88 16.46
C PRO A 187 -0.46 7.84 15.06
N VAL A 188 -0.51 6.66 14.43
CA VAL A 188 -1.19 6.44 13.15
C VAL A 188 -2.68 6.78 13.26
N LYS A 189 -3.33 6.39 14.38
CA LYS A 189 -4.75 6.68 14.63
C LYS A 189 -5.00 8.18 14.78
N SER A 190 -4.15 8.88 15.53
CA SER A 190 -4.26 10.35 15.68
C SER A 190 -4.09 11.09 14.36
N ILE A 191 -3.11 10.67 13.54
CA ILE A 191 -2.88 11.25 12.21
C ILE A 191 -4.11 11.05 11.33
N LEU A 192 -4.61 9.81 11.20
CA LEU A 192 -5.78 9.53 10.37
C LEU A 192 -7.01 10.30 10.83
N LYS A 193 -7.23 10.41 12.14
CA LYS A 193 -8.34 11.18 12.72
C LYS A 193 -8.29 12.67 12.36
N GLN A 194 -7.09 13.25 12.28
CA GLN A 194 -6.89 14.65 11.85
C GLN A 194 -6.95 14.81 10.33
N SER A 195 -6.49 13.81 9.57
CA SER A 195 -6.36 13.87 8.11
C SER A 195 -7.69 13.61 7.39
N LEU A 196 -8.53 12.71 7.92
CA LEU A 196 -9.82 12.33 7.32
C LEU A 196 -10.74 13.53 7.06
N PRO A 197 -10.97 14.47 8.00
CA PRO A 197 -11.75 15.68 7.74
C PRO A 197 -11.15 16.55 6.63
N LEU A 198 -9.82 16.64 6.53
CA LEU A 198 -9.15 17.41 5.49
C LEU A 198 -9.36 16.77 4.11
N PHE A 199 -9.30 15.44 4.03
CA PHE A 199 -9.58 14.74 2.77
C PHE A 199 -11.03 14.91 2.34
N ASN A 200 -11.98 14.85 3.29
CA ASN A 200 -13.39 15.13 3.01
C ASN A 200 -13.59 16.55 2.49
N ASN A 201 -12.93 17.53 3.11
CA ASN A 201 -12.98 18.92 2.64
C ASN A 201 -12.35 19.06 1.25
N LEU A 202 -11.26 18.36 0.96
CA LEU A 202 -10.62 18.36 -0.35
C LEU A 202 -11.52 17.77 -1.43
N LEU A 203 -12.14 16.60 -1.17
CA LEU A 203 -13.05 15.94 -2.11
C LEU A 203 -14.35 16.72 -2.32
N SER A 204 -14.86 17.40 -1.29
CA SER A 204 -16.08 18.22 -1.40
C SER A 204 -15.83 19.60 -2.00
N ALA A 205 -14.62 20.15 -1.88
CA ALA A 205 -14.25 21.43 -2.49
C ALA A 205 -14.00 21.33 -4.00
N ILE A 206 -13.75 20.12 -4.51
CA ILE A 206 -13.46 19.87 -5.93
C ILE A 206 -14.63 19.11 -6.53
N GLU A 207 -15.35 19.73 -7.47
CA GLU A 207 -16.53 19.12 -8.11
C GLU A 207 -16.18 17.82 -8.86
N TYR A 208 -14.96 17.74 -9.41
CA TYR A 208 -14.41 16.55 -10.06
C TYR A 208 -12.94 16.34 -9.65
N PRO A 209 -12.66 15.62 -8.54
CA PRO A 209 -11.29 15.38 -8.11
C PRO A 209 -10.54 14.54 -9.15
N SER A 210 -9.31 14.95 -9.48
CA SER A 210 -8.46 14.20 -10.41
C SER A 210 -8.14 12.81 -9.85
N GLU A 211 -8.05 11.81 -10.72
CA GLU A 211 -7.69 10.44 -10.36
C GLU A 211 -6.42 10.35 -9.50
N GLU A 212 -5.39 11.14 -9.83
CA GLU A 212 -4.13 11.20 -9.07
C GLU A 212 -4.33 11.60 -7.60
N ILE A 213 -5.24 12.55 -7.33
CA ILE A 213 -5.55 12.98 -5.96
C ILE A 213 -6.26 11.86 -5.20
N ILE A 214 -7.21 11.20 -5.85
CA ILE A 214 -7.97 10.09 -5.26
C ILE A 214 -7.01 8.94 -4.93
N GLU A 215 -6.14 8.56 -5.87
CA GLU A 215 -5.12 7.52 -5.66
C GLU A 215 -4.18 7.86 -4.50
N LYS A 216 -3.71 9.10 -4.40
CA LYS A 216 -2.83 9.54 -3.30
C LYS A 216 -3.52 9.50 -1.94
N ILE A 217 -4.78 9.93 -1.87
CA ILE A 217 -5.59 9.81 -0.66
C ILE A 217 -5.79 8.34 -0.29
N CYS A 218 -6.13 7.49 -1.26
CA CYS A 218 -6.24 6.06 -1.04
C CYS A 218 -4.92 5.48 -0.52
N ALA A 219 -3.79 5.84 -1.10
CA ALA A 219 -2.48 5.37 -0.62
C ALA A 219 -2.20 5.75 0.84
N VAL A 220 -2.62 6.95 1.29
CA VAL A 220 -2.53 7.36 2.70
C VAL A 220 -3.34 6.44 3.60
N LEU A 221 -4.58 6.21 3.20
CA LEU A 221 -5.53 5.41 3.92
C LEU A 221 -5.11 3.95 4.03
N GLU A 222 -4.66 3.36 2.92
CA GLU A 222 -4.14 2.01 2.86
C GLU A 222 -2.93 1.84 3.79
N ALA A 223 -1.97 2.76 3.71
CA ALA A 223 -0.80 2.75 4.58
C ALA A 223 -1.18 2.88 6.06
N GLY A 224 -2.16 3.72 6.37
CA GLY A 224 -2.66 3.89 7.73
C GLY A 224 -3.32 2.64 8.30
N ILE A 225 -4.19 1.98 7.53
CA ILE A 225 -4.86 0.73 7.93
C ILE A 225 -3.85 -0.39 8.15
N LEU A 226 -2.91 -0.58 7.20
CA LEU A 226 -1.87 -1.60 7.30
C LEU A 226 -1.00 -1.42 8.55
N SER A 227 -0.74 -0.16 8.95
CA SER A 227 0.04 0.14 10.14
C SER A 227 -0.72 -0.03 11.47
N LEU A 228 -2.05 -0.04 11.45
CA LEU A 228 -2.90 -0.21 12.64
C LEU A 228 -3.25 -1.67 12.96
N TYR A 229 -3.21 -2.57 11.97
CA TYR A 229 -3.46 -4.02 12.05
C TYR A 229 -4.76 -4.44 12.78
N THR A 230 -4.80 -4.47 14.12
CA THR A 230 -5.97 -4.89 14.94
C THR A 230 -6.81 -3.75 15.53
N ASN A 231 -6.39 -2.50 15.41
CA ASN A 231 -7.03 -1.35 16.09
C ASN A 231 -7.76 -0.39 15.12
N VAL A 232 -8.27 -0.90 14.00
CA VAL A 232 -8.86 -0.09 12.92
C VAL A 232 -10.33 0.24 13.19
N SER A 233 -11.05 -0.61 13.94
CA SER A 233 -12.49 -0.51 14.24
C SER A 233 -12.99 0.89 14.64
N PRO A 234 -12.31 1.68 15.51
CA PRO A 234 -12.77 3.03 15.89
C PRO A 234 -12.68 4.08 14.77
N LEU A 235 -11.91 3.80 13.72
CA LEU A 235 -11.76 4.66 12.54
C LEU A 235 -12.60 4.17 11.36
N LEU A 236 -13.12 2.94 11.43
CA LEU A 236 -13.75 2.27 10.32
C LEU A 236 -15.03 2.99 9.87
N GLU A 237 -15.86 3.51 10.76
CA GLU A 237 -17.09 4.22 10.37
C GLU A 237 -16.81 5.51 9.57
N ASN A 238 -15.87 6.33 10.04
CA ASN A 238 -15.44 7.52 9.30
C ASN A 238 -14.78 7.17 7.97
N TYR A 239 -14.12 6.02 7.92
CA TYR A 239 -13.47 5.49 6.74
C TYR A 239 -14.48 4.98 5.70
N LEU A 240 -15.54 4.28 6.13
CA LEU A 240 -16.60 3.80 5.24
C LEU A 240 -17.37 4.96 4.61
N ASN A 241 -17.67 6.01 5.39
CA ASN A 241 -18.27 7.24 4.87
C ASN A 241 -17.38 7.93 3.83
N PHE A 242 -16.06 7.86 4.05
CA PHE A 242 -15.08 8.41 3.12
C PHE A 242 -14.97 7.59 1.82
N LEU A 243 -15.02 6.27 1.94
CA LEU A 243 -15.09 5.34 0.81
C LEU A 243 -16.28 5.64 -0.09
N ASP A 244 -17.45 5.96 0.47
CA ASP A 244 -18.64 6.28 -0.33
C ASP A 244 -18.42 7.50 -1.24
N ALA A 245 -17.74 8.52 -0.74
CA ALA A 245 -17.39 9.71 -1.52
C ALA A 245 -16.37 9.40 -2.63
N ILE A 246 -15.39 8.54 -2.33
CA ILE A 246 -14.39 8.10 -3.31
C ILE A 246 -14.99 7.22 -4.38
N ILE A 247 -15.75 6.17 -4.02
CA ILE A 247 -16.29 5.21 -4.99
C ILE A 247 -17.24 5.91 -5.97
N THR A 248 -17.95 6.94 -5.49
CA THR A 248 -18.81 7.78 -6.33
C THR A 248 -18.01 8.62 -7.34
N SER A 249 -16.74 8.95 -7.06
CA SER A 249 -15.90 9.84 -7.86
C SER A 249 -14.92 9.07 -8.78
N ASN A 250 -14.22 8.08 -8.23
CA ASN A 250 -13.40 7.12 -8.98
C ASN A 250 -13.38 5.77 -8.23
N PRO A 251 -14.04 4.73 -8.77
CA PRO A 251 -14.26 3.49 -8.02
C PRO A 251 -13.05 2.55 -7.97
N VAL A 252 -12.09 2.66 -8.89
CA VAL A 252 -10.96 1.72 -8.99
C VAL A 252 -9.98 1.83 -7.81
N PRO A 253 -9.48 3.03 -7.43
CA PRO A 253 -8.56 3.18 -6.31
C PRO A 253 -9.17 2.86 -4.94
N ALA A 254 -10.50 2.76 -4.83
CA ALA A 254 -11.22 2.54 -3.57
C ALA A 254 -11.18 1.09 -3.06
N THR A 255 -10.69 0.15 -3.88
CA THR A 255 -10.64 -1.26 -3.52
C THR A 255 -9.32 -1.56 -2.80
N PHE A 256 -9.30 -1.54 -1.47
CA PHE A 256 -8.10 -1.70 -0.61
C PHE A 256 -7.68 -3.16 -0.34
N HIS A 257 -6.42 -3.40 0.10
CA HIS A 257 -5.79 -4.74 0.25
C HIS A 257 -6.38 -5.71 1.29
N LYS A 258 -6.15 -7.00 0.96
CA LYS A 258 -6.44 -8.26 1.65
C LYS A 258 -5.58 -8.42 2.92
N GLU A 259 -6.14 -9.01 3.97
CA GLU A 259 -5.47 -9.47 5.21
C GLU A 259 -5.48 -8.47 6.38
N SER A 260 -6.66 -7.92 6.71
CA SER A 260 -6.95 -7.51 8.08
C SER A 260 -8.13 -8.31 8.64
N ASP A 261 -8.22 -8.42 9.97
CA ASP A 261 -9.39 -9.01 10.66
C ASP A 261 -10.70 -8.29 10.30
N GLU A 262 -10.61 -7.08 9.74
CA GLU A 262 -11.74 -6.23 9.36
C GLU A 262 -12.11 -6.34 7.87
N THR A 263 -11.41 -7.18 7.09
CA THR A 263 -11.75 -7.51 5.69
C THR A 263 -13.25 -7.84 5.51
N PRO A 264 -13.90 -8.60 6.41
CA PRO A 264 -15.33 -8.88 6.30
C PRO A 264 -16.24 -7.64 6.36
N ILE A 265 -15.88 -6.62 7.14
CA ILE A 265 -16.65 -5.38 7.28
C ILE A 265 -16.52 -4.54 6.01
N LEU A 266 -15.31 -4.46 5.45
CA LEU A 266 -15.08 -3.78 4.17
C LEU A 266 -15.84 -4.46 3.02
N ILE A 267 -15.82 -5.80 2.98
CA ILE A 267 -16.59 -6.59 2.01
C ILE A 267 -18.09 -6.27 2.12
N LYS A 268 -18.63 -6.29 3.34
CA LYS A 268 -20.04 -5.96 3.61
C LYS A 268 -20.38 -4.57 3.10
N HIS A 269 -19.55 -3.57 3.40
CA HIS A 269 -19.79 -2.18 2.98
C HIS A 269 -19.74 -2.01 1.47
N LEU A 270 -18.69 -2.53 0.80
CA LEU A 270 -18.55 -2.45 -0.66
C LEU A 270 -19.70 -3.18 -1.37
N ALA A 271 -20.06 -4.37 -0.90
CA ALA A 271 -21.17 -5.15 -1.44
C ALA A 271 -22.51 -4.43 -1.27
N GLY A 272 -22.77 -3.88 -0.08
CA GLY A 272 -23.97 -3.11 0.22
C GLY A 272 -24.05 -1.81 -0.59
N TRP A 273 -22.96 -1.07 -0.69
CA TRP A 273 -22.88 0.13 -1.53
C TRP A 273 -23.19 -0.19 -2.98
N PHE A 274 -22.55 -1.23 -3.53
CA PHE A 274 -22.74 -1.64 -4.92
C PHE A 274 -24.19 -2.05 -5.19
N PHE A 275 -24.80 -2.85 -4.31
CA PHE A 275 -26.20 -3.27 -4.40
C PHE A 275 -27.18 -2.09 -4.31
N ASN A 276 -26.99 -1.21 -3.32
CA ASN A 276 -27.82 -0.01 -3.15
C ASN A 276 -27.71 0.91 -4.36
N ARG A 277 -26.51 1.03 -4.93
CA ARG A 277 -26.28 1.83 -6.12
C ARG A 277 -26.97 1.23 -7.34
N PHE A 278 -26.80 -0.06 -7.59
CA PHE A 278 -27.53 -0.78 -8.65
C PHE A 278 -29.04 -0.59 -8.52
N SER A 279 -29.57 -0.76 -7.31
CA SER A 279 -30.99 -0.56 -7.00
C SER A 279 -31.45 0.88 -7.24
N SER A 280 -30.59 1.87 -7.01
CA SER A 280 -30.91 3.28 -7.29
C SER A 280 -30.97 3.59 -8.79
N ILE A 281 -30.06 3.01 -9.58
CA ILE A 281 -30.00 3.19 -11.04
C ILE A 281 -31.20 2.49 -11.69
N SER A 282 -31.52 1.26 -11.27
CA SER A 282 -32.66 0.50 -11.80
C SER A 282 -34.00 1.17 -11.50
N ASN A 283 -34.14 1.80 -10.33
CA ASN A 283 -35.37 2.47 -9.93
C ASN A 283 -35.49 3.93 -10.42
N ASN A 284 -34.37 4.64 -10.66
CA ASN A 284 -34.42 6.05 -11.04
C ASN A 284 -33.20 6.51 -11.88
N PRO A 285 -33.14 6.16 -13.18
CA PRO A 285 -31.95 6.34 -14.02
C PRO A 285 -31.56 7.80 -14.30
N GLN A 286 -32.43 8.78 -14.04
CA GLN A 286 -32.15 10.20 -14.32
C GLN A 286 -31.40 10.96 -13.20
N ASN A 287 -31.22 10.37 -12.01
CA ASN A 287 -30.70 11.06 -10.82
C ASN A 287 -29.35 10.52 -10.29
N SER A 288 -28.62 9.71 -11.07
CA SER A 288 -27.32 9.17 -10.69
C SER A 288 -26.16 9.89 -11.37
N ASN A 289 -25.08 10.18 -10.63
CA ASN A 289 -23.76 10.60 -11.18
C ASN A 289 -23.22 9.65 -12.27
N PHE A 290 -23.77 8.43 -12.34
CA PHE A 290 -23.60 7.47 -13.43
C PHE A 290 -24.97 7.22 -14.06
N PRO A 291 -25.39 8.02 -15.06
CA PRO A 291 -26.75 7.98 -15.60
C PRO A 291 -27.02 6.73 -16.46
N ASN A 292 -25.99 5.92 -16.74
CA ASN A 292 -26.08 4.72 -17.57
C ASN A 292 -25.58 3.48 -16.81
N LEU A 293 -26.35 2.39 -16.88
CA LEU A 293 -25.93 1.04 -16.44
C LEU A 293 -24.75 0.48 -17.27
N LEU A 294 -24.48 1.09 -18.42
CA LEU A 294 -23.36 0.79 -19.32
C LEU A 294 -22.05 1.50 -18.94
N ASP A 295 -21.93 2.01 -17.71
CA ASP A 295 -20.71 2.69 -17.29
C ASP A 295 -19.55 1.70 -17.10
N GLU A 296 -18.50 1.87 -17.89
CA GLU A 296 -17.25 1.11 -17.84
C GLU A 296 -16.67 1.06 -16.41
N LYS A 297 -16.81 2.15 -15.64
CA LYS A 297 -16.31 2.22 -14.26
C LYS A 297 -17.03 1.28 -13.30
N LEU A 298 -18.30 0.96 -13.55
CA LEU A 298 -19.05 -0.02 -12.73
C LEU A 298 -18.60 -1.46 -13.03
N VAL A 299 -18.30 -1.75 -14.30
CA VAL A 299 -17.73 -3.04 -14.73
C VAL A 299 -16.33 -3.22 -14.15
N GLU A 300 -15.50 -2.18 -14.23
CA GLU A 300 -14.16 -2.16 -13.62
C GLU A 300 -14.21 -2.36 -12.10
N LEU A 301 -15.12 -1.67 -11.40
CA LEU A 301 -15.32 -1.84 -9.96
C LEU A 301 -15.72 -3.27 -9.60
N ALA A 302 -16.70 -3.85 -10.31
CA ALA A 302 -17.14 -5.22 -10.07
C ALA A 302 -15.97 -6.21 -10.25
N ASN A 303 -15.19 -6.03 -11.31
CA ASN A 303 -14.00 -6.84 -11.58
C ASN A 303 -12.93 -6.67 -10.48
N HIS A 304 -12.66 -5.43 -10.06
CA HIS A 304 -11.69 -5.15 -9.00
C HIS A 304 -12.10 -5.73 -7.65
N ILE A 305 -13.35 -5.53 -7.23
CA ILE A 305 -13.89 -6.11 -5.99
C ILE A 305 -13.73 -7.63 -6.04
N PHE A 306 -14.07 -8.28 -7.14
CA PHE A 306 -14.01 -9.73 -7.23
C PHE A 306 -12.59 -10.29 -7.34
N LYS A 307 -11.69 -9.67 -8.12
CA LYS A 307 -10.27 -10.06 -8.14
C LYS A 307 -9.64 -9.90 -6.76
N LYS A 308 -9.99 -8.83 -6.06
CA LYS A 308 -9.37 -8.49 -4.78
C LYS A 308 -9.95 -9.31 -3.63
N PHE A 309 -11.26 -9.50 -3.55
CA PHE A 309 -11.94 -10.17 -2.43
C PHE A 309 -12.56 -11.53 -2.76
N GLY A 310 -12.47 -12.01 -4.00
CA GLY A 310 -13.17 -13.23 -4.44
C GLY A 310 -12.77 -14.49 -3.68
N ILE A 311 -11.52 -14.60 -3.20
CA ILE A 311 -11.12 -15.72 -2.34
C ILE A 311 -11.86 -15.67 -1.00
N GLN A 312 -12.01 -14.47 -0.44
CA GLN A 312 -12.69 -14.24 0.83
C GLN A 312 -14.20 -14.47 0.73
N PHE A 313 -14.82 -14.17 -0.43
CA PHE A 313 -16.24 -14.47 -0.68
C PHE A 313 -16.56 -15.96 -0.58
N PHE A 314 -15.57 -16.81 -0.83
CA PHE A 314 -15.69 -18.26 -0.84
C PHE A 314 -14.97 -18.94 0.33
N ALA A 315 -14.51 -18.17 1.31
CA ALA A 315 -13.84 -18.72 2.48
C ALA A 315 -14.83 -19.46 3.39
N ALA A 316 -14.40 -20.61 3.93
CA ALA A 316 -15.15 -21.32 4.96
C ALA A 316 -15.20 -20.48 6.25
N GLY A 317 -16.38 -20.35 6.85
CA GLY A 317 -16.56 -19.65 8.14
C GLY A 317 -17.03 -18.19 8.08
N LEU A 318 -17.49 -17.70 6.92
CA LEU A 318 -18.20 -16.41 6.85
C LEU A 318 -19.50 -16.45 7.66
N SER A 319 -19.86 -15.32 8.29
CA SER A 319 -21.17 -15.19 8.95
C SER A 319 -22.30 -15.17 7.91
N GLU A 320 -23.49 -15.64 8.29
CA GLU A 320 -24.68 -15.62 7.41
C GLU A 320 -24.99 -14.21 6.88
N GLU A 321 -24.75 -13.18 7.69
CA GLU A 321 -24.94 -11.79 7.29
C GLU A 321 -24.00 -11.40 6.14
N ILE A 322 -22.71 -11.76 6.20
CA ILE A 322 -21.76 -11.43 5.13
C ILE A 322 -22.12 -12.19 3.85
N VAL A 323 -22.51 -13.47 3.98
CA VAL A 323 -22.93 -14.28 2.83
C VAL A 323 -24.13 -13.65 2.12
N TYR A 324 -25.07 -13.06 2.87
CA TYR A 324 -26.21 -12.33 2.30
C TYR A 324 -25.78 -11.12 1.47
N PHE A 325 -24.90 -10.26 1.99
CA PHE A 325 -24.39 -9.10 1.25
C PHE A 325 -23.58 -9.50 0.01
N VAL A 326 -22.73 -10.52 0.14
CA VAL A 326 -21.96 -11.06 -0.98
C VAL A 326 -22.90 -11.60 -2.07
N SER A 327 -23.97 -12.32 -1.69
CA SER A 327 -25.01 -12.79 -2.61
C SER A 327 -25.66 -11.63 -3.38
N GLN A 328 -26.04 -10.55 -2.69
CA GLN A 328 -26.61 -9.35 -3.31
C GLN A 328 -25.66 -8.67 -4.29
N PHE A 329 -24.38 -8.57 -3.93
CA PHE A 329 -23.34 -8.05 -4.82
C PHE A 329 -23.21 -8.90 -6.08
N ILE A 330 -23.14 -10.23 -5.93
CA ILE A 330 -23.00 -11.15 -7.07
C ILE A 330 -24.16 -10.99 -8.04
N GLN A 331 -25.40 -10.95 -7.52
CA GLN A 331 -26.59 -10.76 -8.35
C GLN A 331 -26.49 -9.44 -9.12
N SER A 332 -26.22 -8.33 -8.42
CA SER A 332 -26.14 -6.99 -9.03
C SER A 332 -25.03 -6.91 -10.08
N ALA A 333 -23.85 -7.45 -9.77
CA ALA A 333 -22.71 -7.46 -10.68
C ALA A 333 -23.01 -8.29 -11.94
N CYS A 334 -23.61 -9.47 -11.77
CA CYS A 334 -24.01 -10.31 -12.91
C CYS A 334 -25.09 -9.65 -13.76
N PHE A 335 -26.05 -8.93 -13.16
CA PHE A 335 -27.05 -8.17 -13.91
C PHE A 335 -26.42 -7.07 -14.76
N ILE A 336 -25.54 -6.26 -14.18
CA ILE A 336 -24.81 -5.20 -14.91
C ILE A 336 -24.00 -5.80 -16.05
N LEU A 337 -23.21 -6.83 -15.76
CA LEU A 337 -22.38 -7.50 -16.77
C LEU A 337 -23.25 -8.09 -17.90
N ALA A 338 -24.37 -8.72 -17.59
CA ALA A 338 -25.30 -9.24 -18.59
C ALA A 338 -25.88 -8.14 -19.47
N GLU A 339 -26.30 -7.01 -18.89
CA GLU A 339 -26.79 -5.85 -19.67
C GLU A 339 -25.72 -5.27 -20.57
N VAL A 340 -24.48 -5.13 -20.10
CA VAL A 340 -23.36 -4.65 -20.91
C VAL A 340 -23.06 -5.61 -22.06
N ILE A 341 -23.09 -6.92 -21.80
CA ILE A 341 -22.90 -7.95 -22.84
C ILE A 341 -24.01 -7.90 -23.90
N GLU A 342 -25.25 -7.67 -23.49
CA GLU A 342 -26.42 -7.67 -24.36
C GLU A 342 -26.56 -6.36 -25.18
N LEU A 343 -26.35 -5.21 -24.55
CA LEU A 343 -26.76 -3.91 -25.08
C LEU A 343 -25.60 -3.00 -25.50
N SER A 344 -24.38 -3.23 -24.99
CA SER A 344 -23.25 -2.36 -25.31
C SER A 344 -22.86 -2.46 -26.78
N ARG A 345 -22.56 -1.30 -27.39
CA ARG A 345 -21.97 -1.20 -28.73
C ARG A 345 -20.44 -1.15 -28.69
N ASP A 346 -19.86 -0.99 -27.50
CA ASP A 346 -18.42 -0.92 -27.29
C ASP A 346 -17.83 -2.34 -27.21
N VAL A 347 -17.00 -2.67 -28.21
CA VAL A 347 -16.38 -4.00 -28.33
C VAL A 347 -15.46 -4.31 -27.15
N SER A 348 -14.65 -3.34 -26.71
CA SER A 348 -13.75 -3.49 -25.56
C SER A 348 -14.54 -3.77 -24.29
N LEU A 349 -15.58 -2.98 -24.03
CA LEU A 349 -16.37 -3.10 -22.82
C LEU A 349 -17.13 -4.43 -22.74
N THR A 350 -17.69 -4.90 -23.87
CA THR A 350 -18.32 -6.22 -23.96
C THR A 350 -17.30 -7.34 -23.76
N GLN A 351 -16.09 -7.22 -24.33
CA GLN A 351 -15.00 -8.18 -24.13
C GLN A 351 -14.58 -8.28 -22.65
N ASP A 352 -14.39 -7.13 -21.98
CA ASP A 352 -14.03 -7.09 -20.57
C ASP A 352 -15.16 -7.60 -19.67
N SER A 353 -16.41 -7.38 -20.06
CA SER A 353 -17.57 -7.93 -19.35
C SER A 353 -17.62 -9.46 -19.48
N LEU A 354 -17.46 -10.01 -20.69
CA LEU A 354 -17.39 -11.46 -20.91
C LEU A 354 -16.23 -12.11 -20.15
N ARG A 355 -15.05 -11.47 -20.17
CA ARG A 355 -13.87 -11.94 -19.44
C ARG A 355 -14.09 -11.93 -17.93
N THR A 356 -14.67 -10.85 -17.41
CA THR A 356 -15.01 -10.72 -15.99
C THR A 356 -16.01 -11.80 -15.59
N THR A 357 -17.11 -11.99 -16.34
CA THR A 357 -18.12 -13.01 -16.05
C THR A 357 -17.55 -14.43 -16.09
N SER A 358 -16.75 -14.77 -17.11
CA SER A 358 -16.07 -16.08 -17.19
C SER A 358 -15.19 -16.33 -15.97
N PHE A 359 -14.42 -15.33 -15.54
CA PHE A 359 -13.58 -15.42 -14.36
C PHE A 359 -14.39 -15.61 -13.07
N PHE A 360 -15.52 -14.89 -12.93
CA PHE A 360 -16.46 -15.09 -11.84
C PHE A 360 -16.92 -16.55 -11.79
N PHE A 361 -17.52 -17.02 -12.87
CA PHE A 361 -18.19 -18.32 -12.94
C PHE A 361 -17.26 -19.51 -12.73
N LYS A 362 -16.02 -19.44 -13.25
CA LYS A 362 -14.98 -20.43 -12.96
C LYS A 362 -14.67 -20.61 -11.47
N LYS A 363 -14.80 -19.55 -10.67
CA LYS A 363 -14.60 -19.62 -9.23
C LYS A 363 -15.80 -20.19 -8.49
N PHE A 364 -17.01 -19.95 -8.99
CA PHE A 364 -18.22 -20.55 -8.42
C PHE A 364 -18.33 -22.05 -8.69
N SER A 365 -17.92 -22.52 -9.87
CA SER A 365 -17.90 -23.97 -10.16
C SER A 365 -17.01 -24.78 -9.19
N GLN A 366 -16.14 -24.10 -8.44
CA GLN A 366 -15.23 -24.70 -7.47
C GLN A 366 -15.74 -24.57 -6.03
N ASN A 367 -16.94 -24.04 -5.81
CA ASN A 367 -17.47 -23.72 -4.48
C ASN A 367 -18.77 -24.49 -4.16
N ASP A 368 -18.85 -25.02 -2.95
CA ASP A 368 -20.00 -25.79 -2.45
C ASP A 368 -21.04 -24.93 -1.69
N ASN A 369 -20.85 -23.61 -1.59
CA ASN A 369 -21.77 -22.73 -0.86
C ASN A 369 -23.11 -22.56 -1.59
N ARG A 370 -24.15 -23.24 -1.08
CA ARG A 370 -25.51 -23.25 -1.66
C ARG A 370 -26.15 -21.87 -1.82
N VAL A 371 -25.95 -20.96 -0.87
CA VAL A 371 -26.57 -19.61 -0.93
C VAL A 371 -26.02 -18.83 -2.11
N LEU A 372 -24.71 -18.93 -2.33
CA LEU A 372 -24.03 -18.27 -3.44
C LEU A 372 -24.37 -18.89 -4.79
N MET A 373 -24.58 -20.21 -4.84
CA MET A 373 -25.06 -20.89 -6.05
C MET A 373 -26.49 -20.48 -6.41
N GLN A 374 -27.39 -20.36 -5.43
CA GLN A 374 -28.75 -19.83 -5.64
C GLN A 374 -28.72 -18.40 -6.19
N SER A 375 -27.75 -17.57 -5.78
CA SER A 375 -27.57 -16.23 -6.33
C SER A 375 -27.30 -16.26 -7.83
N ILE A 376 -26.56 -17.24 -8.32
CA ILE A 376 -26.26 -17.42 -9.74
C ILE A 376 -27.47 -17.94 -10.51
N GLU A 377 -28.20 -18.89 -9.93
CA GLU A 377 -29.44 -19.42 -10.53
C GLU A 377 -30.44 -18.30 -10.84
N ILE A 378 -30.56 -17.30 -9.95
CA ILE A 378 -31.44 -16.13 -10.14
C ILE A 378 -31.07 -15.31 -11.38
N VAL A 379 -29.77 -15.20 -11.71
CA VAL A 379 -29.27 -14.40 -12.85
C VAL A 379 -29.01 -15.24 -14.11
N ALA A 380 -29.14 -16.57 -14.02
CA ALA A 380 -28.76 -17.50 -15.08
C ALA A 380 -29.48 -17.21 -16.40
N GLU A 381 -30.81 -17.08 -16.37
CA GLU A 381 -31.62 -16.84 -17.58
C GLU A 381 -31.18 -15.56 -18.30
N LYS A 382 -30.99 -14.46 -17.56
CA LYS A 382 -30.56 -13.17 -18.11
C LYS A 382 -29.16 -13.25 -18.70
N MET A 383 -28.24 -13.91 -18.01
CA MET A 383 -26.86 -14.07 -18.48
C MET A 383 -26.78 -14.94 -19.74
N ILE A 384 -27.52 -16.05 -19.78
CA ILE A 384 -27.60 -16.93 -20.95
C ILE A 384 -28.17 -16.15 -22.14
N SER A 385 -29.27 -15.42 -21.94
CA SER A 385 -29.87 -14.56 -22.98
C SER A 385 -28.86 -13.54 -23.52
N ALA A 386 -28.15 -12.83 -22.63
CA ALA A 386 -27.15 -11.84 -23.01
C ALA A 386 -26.01 -12.45 -23.84
N VAL A 387 -25.50 -13.61 -23.44
CA VAL A 387 -24.45 -14.33 -24.17
C VAL A 387 -24.93 -14.76 -25.56
N PHE A 388 -26.16 -15.27 -25.69
CA PHE A 388 -26.71 -15.63 -27.00
C PHE A 388 -26.91 -14.41 -27.91
N MET A 389 -27.33 -13.28 -27.36
CA MET A 389 -27.41 -12.01 -28.11
C MET A 389 -26.02 -11.55 -28.56
N SER A 390 -25.00 -11.70 -27.71
CA SER A 390 -23.60 -11.37 -28.05
C SER A 390 -23.04 -12.29 -29.16
N ILE A 391 -23.39 -13.58 -29.15
CA ILE A 391 -23.03 -14.55 -30.19
C ILE A 391 -23.59 -14.15 -31.57
N GLN A 392 -24.81 -13.59 -31.60
CA GLN A 392 -25.43 -13.14 -32.85
C GLN A 392 -24.69 -11.95 -33.49
N ASN A 393 -23.81 -11.27 -32.73
CA ASN A 393 -22.96 -10.23 -33.24
C ASN A 393 -21.64 -10.82 -33.79
N GLU A 394 -21.56 -11.03 -35.12
CA GLU A 394 -20.46 -11.75 -35.78
C GLU A 394 -19.05 -11.23 -35.43
N SER A 395 -18.90 -9.94 -35.11
CA SER A 395 -17.61 -9.35 -34.72
C SER A 395 -17.11 -9.79 -33.34
N MET A 396 -17.99 -10.28 -32.47
CA MET A 396 -17.67 -10.69 -31.09
C MET A 396 -17.28 -12.15 -30.99
N LEU A 397 -17.72 -12.98 -31.94
CA LEU A 397 -17.63 -14.43 -31.83
C LEU A 397 -16.17 -14.90 -31.84
N SER A 398 -15.38 -14.54 -32.87
CA SER A 398 -14.05 -15.12 -33.08
C SER A 398 -13.04 -14.83 -31.98
N THR A 399 -13.15 -13.69 -31.29
CA THR A 399 -12.23 -13.29 -30.21
C THR A 399 -12.68 -13.76 -28.83
N ASN A 400 -13.97 -14.01 -28.62
CA ASN A 400 -14.54 -14.27 -27.29
C ASN A 400 -15.07 -15.69 -27.08
N VAL A 401 -14.94 -16.59 -28.08
CA VAL A 401 -15.44 -17.98 -28.00
C VAL A 401 -15.10 -18.64 -26.68
N ASN A 402 -13.85 -18.50 -26.21
CA ASN A 402 -13.40 -19.15 -24.98
C ASN A 402 -14.15 -18.63 -23.74
N TYR A 403 -14.35 -17.31 -23.62
CA TYR A 403 -15.08 -16.73 -22.49
C TYR A 403 -16.56 -17.10 -22.53
N ILE A 404 -17.16 -17.09 -23.72
CA ILE A 404 -18.54 -17.52 -23.94
C ILE A 404 -18.72 -18.99 -23.57
N ALA A 405 -17.81 -19.86 -24.02
CA ALA A 405 -17.84 -21.28 -23.68
C ALA A 405 -17.70 -21.51 -22.17
N ASP A 406 -16.78 -20.80 -21.50
CA ASP A 406 -16.62 -20.88 -20.05
C ASP A 406 -17.91 -20.49 -19.29
N ILE A 407 -18.60 -19.43 -19.75
CA ILE A 407 -19.85 -18.96 -19.13
C ILE A 407 -20.96 -20.00 -19.32
N LEU A 408 -21.13 -20.50 -20.55
CA LEU A 408 -22.16 -21.49 -20.87
C LEU A 408 -21.91 -22.84 -20.18
N PHE A 409 -20.65 -23.25 -20.03
CA PHE A 409 -20.28 -24.51 -19.37
C PHE A 409 -20.70 -24.55 -17.90
N LEU A 410 -20.82 -23.41 -17.21
CA LEU A 410 -21.34 -23.39 -15.83
C LEU A 410 -22.82 -23.80 -15.76
N PHE A 411 -23.60 -23.49 -16.80
CA PHE A 411 -25.05 -23.70 -16.82
C PHE A 411 -25.50 -24.97 -17.57
N CYS A 412 -24.55 -25.70 -18.17
CA CYS A 412 -24.76 -27.00 -18.80
C CYS A 412 -24.46 -28.12 -17.81
#